data_AF-A0A1M5XUZ4-F1
#
_entry.id   AF-A0A1M5XUZ4-F1
#
_cell.length_a   1.000
_cell.length_b   1.000
_cell.length_c   1.000
_cell.angle_alpha   90.00
_cell.angle_beta   90.00
_cell.angle_gamma   90.00
#
_symmetry.space_group_name_H-M   'P 1'
#
loop_
_entity.id
_entity.type
_entity.pdbx_description
1 polymer ?
#
loop_
_entity_poly.entity_id
_entity_poly.type
_entity_poly.pdbx_seq_one_letter_code
_entity_poly.pdbx_strand_id
1 'polypeptide(L)'
;MSLPSTIMNVQLEAPVRFSPSVERPDADEDKTTQALIATMRYINEKTFADGGHALRSVHAKTHGILQGYLEVDTDLPGDLAQGLFAKPGRYPAVQHLVDALAAVRAQLGWSLGEEAA
;
A
#
# COMPACT_ATOMS: atom_id res chain seq x y z
N MET A 1 -21.96 -23.74 -1.45
CA MET A 1 -20.77 -23.99 -2.28
C MET A 1 -19.59 -24.07 -1.33
N SER A 2 -19.06 -25.26 -1.06
CA SER A 2 -17.99 -25.46 -0.08
C SER A 2 -16.65 -25.06 -0.67
N LEU A 3 -15.92 -24.16 -0.01
CA LEU A 3 -14.56 -23.80 -0.40
C LEU A 3 -13.62 -25.01 -0.18
N PRO A 4 -12.59 -25.19 -1.03
CA PRO A 4 -11.63 -26.30 -0.89
C PRO A 4 -10.77 -26.14 0.37
N SER A 5 -10.58 -27.24 1.11
CA SER A 5 -9.94 -27.33 2.44
C SER A 5 -8.46 -26.93 2.53
N THR A 6 -7.82 -26.56 1.42
CA THR A 6 -6.37 -26.28 1.38
C THR A 6 -5.99 -24.92 1.99
N ILE A 7 -6.93 -23.98 2.16
CA ILE A 7 -6.65 -22.66 2.77
C ILE A 7 -6.70 -22.72 4.32
N MET A 8 -7.23 -23.79 4.93
CA MET A 8 -7.47 -23.84 6.38
C MET A 8 -6.25 -24.23 7.23
N ASN A 9 -5.04 -24.41 6.67
CA ASN A 9 -3.92 -24.99 7.43
C ASN A 9 -2.62 -24.17 7.40
N VAL A 10 -2.71 -22.84 7.32
CA VAL A 10 -1.61 -21.99 7.81
C VAL A 10 -1.79 -21.87 9.33
N GLN A 11 -1.00 -22.62 10.09
CA GLN A 11 -0.83 -22.36 11.52
C GLN A 11 -0.11 -21.02 11.65
N LEU A 12 -0.87 -19.95 11.90
CA LEU A 12 -0.32 -18.64 12.22
C LEU A 12 0.26 -18.70 13.63
N GLU A 13 1.53 -18.34 13.80
CA GLU A 13 2.12 -18.16 15.12
C GLU A 13 1.34 -17.09 15.90
N ALA A 14 1.35 -17.20 17.23
CA ALA A 14 0.66 -16.25 18.09
C ALA A 14 1.22 -14.83 17.84
N PRO A 15 0.35 -13.81 17.65
CA PRO A 15 0.83 -12.45 17.42
C PRO A 15 1.65 -11.93 18.61
N VAL A 16 2.75 -11.24 18.30
CA VAL A 16 3.57 -10.57 19.30
C VAL A 16 2.94 -9.21 19.64
N ARG A 17 2.75 -8.91 20.93
CA ARG A 17 2.33 -7.57 21.37
C ARG A 17 3.40 -6.56 20.98
N PHE A 18 3.00 -5.46 20.35
CA PHE A 18 3.92 -4.38 20.02
C PHE A 18 4.59 -3.84 21.29
N SER A 19 5.92 -3.79 21.27
CA SER A 19 6.75 -2.97 22.17
C SER A 19 7.93 -2.45 21.36
N PRO A 20 8.54 -1.31 21.71
CA PRO A 20 9.70 -0.79 20.97
C PRO A 20 10.87 -1.77 20.83
N SER A 21 10.92 -2.82 21.66
CA SER A 21 11.94 -3.86 21.59
C SER A 21 11.71 -4.92 20.50
N VAL A 22 10.54 -4.96 19.87
CA VAL A 22 10.24 -5.93 18.79
C VAL A 22 10.78 -5.47 17.43
N GLU A 23 11.06 -4.18 17.28
CA GLU A 23 11.68 -3.58 16.11
C GLU A 23 13.13 -3.24 16.46
N ARG A 24 14.03 -3.48 15.51
CA ARG A 24 15.43 -3.06 15.62
C ARG A 24 15.80 -2.36 14.33
N PRO A 25 15.90 -1.01 14.34
CA PRO A 25 16.32 -0.29 13.15
C PRO A 25 17.67 -0.77 12.66
N ASP A 26 17.82 -0.88 11.35
CA ASP A 26 19.11 -1.21 10.75
C ASP A 26 20.06 -0.02 10.85
N ALA A 27 21.37 -0.29 10.87
CA ALA A 27 22.39 0.73 11.11
C ALA A 27 22.38 1.88 10.08
N ASP A 28 21.83 1.63 8.89
CA ASP A 28 21.71 2.59 7.78
C ASP A 28 20.25 2.96 7.46
N GLU A 29 19.27 2.60 8.29
CA GLU A 29 17.85 2.89 8.07
C GLU A 29 17.59 4.41 7.94
N ASP A 30 18.23 5.21 8.79
CA ASP A 30 18.13 6.67 8.73
C ASP A 30 18.67 7.21 7.40
N LYS A 31 19.80 6.67 6.94
CA LYS A 31 20.40 7.05 5.66
C LYS A 31 19.49 6.67 4.49
N THR A 32 18.91 5.48 4.54
CA THR A 32 17.96 4.98 3.54
C THR A 32 16.71 5.85 3.52
N THR A 33 16.18 6.21 4.70
CA THR A 33 15.04 7.13 4.84
C THR A 33 15.34 8.48 4.20
N GLN A 34 16.51 9.09 4.49
CA GLN A 34 16.89 10.36 3.88
C GLN A 34 17.06 10.26 2.36
N ALA A 35 17.65 9.17 1.86
CA ALA A 35 17.78 8.92 0.43
C ALA A 35 16.40 8.81 -0.23
N LEU A 36 15.47 8.08 0.38
CA LEU A 36 14.11 7.92 -0.12
C LEU A 36 13.36 9.26 -0.17
N ILE A 37 13.47 10.07 0.89
CA ILE A 37 12.89 11.42 0.93
C ILE A 37 13.45 12.29 -0.21
N ALA A 38 14.77 12.28 -0.41
CA ALA A 38 15.42 13.04 -1.47
C ALA A 38 14.95 12.60 -2.87
N THR A 39 14.87 11.28 -3.11
CA THR A 39 14.37 10.73 -4.36
C THR A 39 12.91 11.10 -4.61
N MET A 40 12.03 10.94 -3.63
CA MET A 40 10.61 11.27 -3.78
C MET A 40 10.39 12.76 -4.02
N ARG A 41 11.19 13.63 -3.37
CA ARG A 41 11.18 15.07 -3.63
C ARG A 41 11.58 15.40 -5.07
N TYR A 42 12.70 14.83 -5.54
CA TYR A 42 13.14 15.01 -6.92
C TYR A 42 12.06 14.60 -7.93
N ILE A 43 11.37 13.47 -7.68
CA ILE A 43 10.28 13.01 -8.53
C ILE A 43 9.14 14.04 -8.60
N ASN A 44 8.71 14.55 -7.45
CA ASN A 44 7.65 15.56 -7.37
C ASN A 44 8.03 16.87 -8.07
N GLU A 45 9.26 17.36 -7.88
CA GLU A 45 9.74 18.59 -8.52
C GLU A 45 9.77 18.46 -10.04
N LYS A 46 10.23 17.31 -10.56
CA LYS A 46 10.24 17.04 -12.01
C LYS A 46 8.85 16.94 -12.60
N THR A 47 7.99 16.12 -12.01
CA THR A 47 6.62 15.95 -12.51
C THR A 47 5.80 17.25 -12.44
N PHE A 48 6.04 18.09 -11.42
CA PHE A 48 5.46 19.42 -11.35
C PHE A 48 5.96 20.33 -12.47
N ALA A 49 7.27 20.35 -12.73
CA ALA A 49 7.85 21.12 -13.82
C ALA A 49 7.30 20.69 -15.20
N ASP A 50 7.12 19.39 -15.42
CA ASP A 50 6.66 18.83 -16.69
C ASP A 50 5.14 19.00 -16.91
N GLY A 51 4.33 18.83 -15.85
CA GLY A 51 2.86 18.81 -15.94
C GLY A 51 2.14 20.07 -15.43
N GLY A 52 2.86 21.00 -14.78
CA GLY A 52 2.32 22.23 -14.21
C GLY A 52 1.39 22.04 -13.00
N HIS A 53 1.20 20.81 -12.52
CA HIS A 53 0.34 20.48 -11.38
C HIS A 53 1.02 19.45 -10.49
N ALA A 54 0.78 19.53 -9.18
CA ALA A 54 1.36 18.61 -8.23
C ALA A 54 0.70 17.22 -8.37
N LEU A 55 1.50 16.21 -8.65
CA LEU A 55 1.10 14.80 -8.64
C LEU A 55 1.67 14.10 -7.40
N ARG A 56 1.09 12.97 -7.01
CA ARG A 56 1.67 12.10 -5.97
C ARG A 56 2.96 11.46 -6.50
N SER A 57 4.01 11.35 -5.69
CA SER A 57 5.30 10.73 -6.09
C SER A 57 5.15 9.26 -6.46
N VAL A 58 4.23 8.56 -5.79
CA VAL A 58 3.82 7.18 -6.04
C VAL A 58 2.30 7.12 -6.12
N HIS A 59 1.76 6.10 -6.78
CA HIS A 59 0.31 5.94 -6.96
C HIS A 59 -0.37 7.14 -7.64
N ALA A 60 0.36 7.86 -8.52
CA ALA A 60 -0.13 9.08 -9.17
C ALA A 60 -1.36 8.85 -10.06
N LYS A 61 -1.45 7.66 -10.67
CA LYS A 61 -2.53 7.31 -11.60
C LYS A 61 -3.64 6.55 -10.87
N THR A 62 -4.77 7.22 -10.72
CA THR A 62 -6.00 6.63 -10.19
C THR A 62 -6.80 5.98 -11.31
N HIS A 63 -7.25 4.75 -11.10
CA HIS A 63 -8.18 4.02 -11.97
C HIS A 63 -9.63 4.28 -11.59
N GLY A 64 -9.89 4.45 -10.29
CA GLY A 64 -11.21 4.74 -9.79
C GLY A 64 -11.21 5.02 -8.30
N ILE A 65 -12.27 5.68 -7.86
CA ILE A 65 -12.61 5.87 -6.45
C ILE A 65 -13.93 5.14 -6.23
N LEU A 66 -13.95 4.20 -5.30
CA LEU A 66 -15.13 3.42 -4.98
C LEU A 66 -15.63 3.86 -3.61
N GLN A 67 -16.93 4.15 -3.54
CA GLN A 67 -17.62 4.36 -2.28
C GLN A 67 -18.41 3.10 -1.95
N GLY A 68 -18.33 2.65 -0.71
CA GLY A 68 -18.98 1.44 -0.28
C GLY A 68 -18.96 1.28 1.22
N TYR A 69 -19.03 0.04 1.66
CA TYR A 69 -19.01 -0.30 3.06
C TYR A 69 -17.99 -1.40 3.33
N LEU A 70 -17.28 -1.27 4.45
CA LEU A 70 -16.49 -2.33 5.07
C LEU A 70 -17.38 -3.02 6.12
N GLU A 71 -17.58 -4.32 5.97
CA GLU A 71 -18.32 -5.14 6.93
C GLU A 71 -17.34 -5.90 7.81
N VAL A 72 -17.53 -5.77 9.12
CA VAL A 72 -16.76 -6.45 10.16
C VAL A 72 -17.66 -7.50 10.78
N ASP A 73 -17.24 -8.76 10.62
CA ASP A 73 -18.00 -9.92 11.10
C ASP A 73 -18.06 -9.98 12.63
N THR A 74 -19.09 -10.64 13.16
CA THR A 74 -19.28 -10.80 14.61
C THR A 74 -18.27 -11.73 15.25
N ASP A 75 -17.75 -12.69 14.47
CA ASP A 75 -17.01 -13.83 14.98
C ASP A 75 -15.55 -13.79 14.52
N LEU A 76 -14.96 -12.58 14.46
CA LEU A 76 -13.55 -12.43 14.18
C LEU A 76 -12.71 -13.07 15.30
N PRO A 77 -11.62 -13.80 14.96
CA PRO A 77 -10.64 -14.24 15.94
C PRO A 77 -10.17 -13.06 16.80
N GLY A 78 -9.97 -13.28 18.10
CA GLY A 78 -9.63 -12.22 19.06
C GLY A 78 -8.38 -11.41 18.67
N ASP A 79 -7.44 -12.04 17.99
CA ASP A 79 -6.21 -11.41 17.48
C ASP A 79 -6.44 -10.45 16.29
N LEU A 80 -7.55 -10.63 15.56
CA LEU A 80 -7.99 -9.75 14.47
C LEU A 80 -9.03 -8.73 14.93
N ALA A 81 -9.74 -9.00 16.02
CA ALA A 81 -10.76 -8.13 16.62
C ALA A 81 -10.16 -6.94 17.39
N GLN A 82 -9.37 -6.12 16.70
CA GLN A 82 -8.63 -4.98 17.25
C GLN A 82 -8.94 -3.68 16.51
N GLY A 83 -8.84 -2.55 17.22
CA GLY A 83 -9.10 -1.22 16.65
C GLY A 83 -10.51 -1.09 16.07
N LEU A 84 -10.62 -0.70 14.80
CA LEU A 84 -11.90 -0.61 14.09
C LEU A 84 -12.64 -1.96 14.05
N PHE A 85 -11.90 -3.07 13.93
CA PHE A 85 -12.45 -4.42 13.82
C PHE A 85 -12.93 -5.02 15.16
N ALA A 86 -12.69 -4.34 16.29
CA ALA A 86 -13.13 -4.81 17.61
C ALA A 86 -14.66 -4.72 17.79
N LYS A 87 -15.34 -3.95 16.94
CA LYS A 87 -16.80 -3.81 16.95
C LYS A 87 -17.33 -4.33 15.63
N PRO A 88 -18.14 -5.40 15.65
CA PRO A 88 -18.83 -5.86 14.45
C PRO A 88 -19.76 -4.77 13.91
N GLY A 89 -19.89 -4.70 12.59
CA GLY A 89 -20.75 -3.71 11.96
C GLY A 89 -20.34 -3.31 10.56
N ARG A 90 -21.09 -2.36 10.02
CA ARG A 90 -20.96 -1.87 8.65
C ARG A 90 -20.50 -0.42 8.66
N TYR A 91 -19.31 -0.17 8.12
CA TYR A 91 -18.63 1.12 8.15
C TYR A 91 -18.57 1.72 6.74
N PRO A 92 -18.93 3.00 6.55
CA PRO A 92 -18.73 3.66 5.26
C PRO A 92 -17.24 3.69 4.93
N ALA A 93 -16.89 3.35 3.69
CA ALA A 93 -15.52 3.25 3.22
C ALA A 93 -15.36 3.90 1.84
N VAL A 94 -14.17 4.43 1.60
CA VAL A 94 -13.75 4.93 0.29
C VAL A 94 -12.45 4.20 -0.09
N GLN A 95 -12.47 3.50 -1.22
CA GLN A 95 -11.31 2.80 -1.75
C GLN A 95 -10.73 3.55 -2.95
N HIS A 96 -9.44 3.83 -2.91
CA HIS A 96 -8.70 4.37 -4.05
C HIS A 96 -8.00 3.22 -4.79
N LEU A 97 -8.34 3.03 -6.06
CA LEU A 97 -7.66 2.09 -6.95
C LEU A 97 -6.60 2.83 -7.74
N VAL A 98 -5.34 2.44 -7.57
CA VAL A 98 -4.18 3.16 -8.08
C VAL A 98 -3.19 2.20 -8.73
N ASP A 99 -2.51 2.64 -9.79
CA ASP A 99 -1.35 1.93 -10.33
C ASP A 99 -0.10 2.34 -9.57
N ALA A 100 0.80 1.40 -9.28
CA ALA A 100 2.09 1.69 -8.66
C ALA A 100 3.09 2.36 -9.63
N LEU A 101 2.98 2.09 -10.94
CA LEU A 101 4.03 2.38 -11.94
C LEU A 101 3.82 3.67 -12.74
N ALA A 102 3.20 4.70 -12.16
CA ALA A 102 2.94 5.93 -12.91
C ALA A 102 4.16 6.87 -13.02
N ALA A 103 5.09 6.85 -12.05
CA ALA A 103 6.18 7.84 -12.01
C ALA A 103 7.43 7.46 -12.82
N VAL A 104 7.67 6.18 -13.07
CA VAL A 104 8.93 5.72 -13.71
C VAL A 104 8.98 6.01 -15.21
N ARG A 105 7.82 6.01 -15.89
CA ARG A 105 7.72 6.19 -17.34
C ARG A 105 8.17 7.58 -17.83
N ALA A 106 7.98 8.62 -17.03
CA ALA A 106 8.41 9.97 -17.39
C ALA A 106 9.90 10.22 -17.09
N GLN A 107 10.52 9.42 -16.21
CA GLN A 107 11.84 9.72 -15.64
C GLN A 107 13.02 8.92 -16.19
N LEU A 108 12.80 7.75 -16.81
CA LEU A 108 13.90 6.89 -17.29
C LEU A 108 14.16 6.95 -18.80
N GLY A 109 13.41 7.74 -19.58
CA GLY A 109 13.60 7.80 -21.04
C GLY A 109 13.42 6.46 -21.75
N TRP A 110 12.68 5.52 -21.15
CA TRP A 110 12.55 4.16 -21.66
C TRP A 110 11.56 4.14 -22.83
N SER A 111 12.06 4.11 -24.07
CA SER A 111 11.24 3.79 -25.24
C SER A 111 10.97 2.28 -25.25
N LEU A 112 9.72 1.88 -25.42
CA LEU A 112 9.41 0.49 -25.78
C LEU A 112 10.12 0.20 -27.11
N GLY A 113 11.11 -0.69 -27.06
CA GLY A 113 11.56 -1.38 -28.26
C GLY A 113 10.39 -2.13 -28.87
N GLU A 114 10.30 -2.05 -30.19
CA GLU A 114 9.26 -2.59 -31.05
C GLU A 114 9.32 -4.14 -31.12
N GLU A 115 9.13 -4.84 -30.00
CA GLU A 115 9.03 -6.31 -29.99
C GLU A 115 7.74 -6.77 -29.30
N ALA A 116 6.64 -6.66 -30.04
CA ALA A 116 5.46 -7.51 -29.93
C ALA A 116 4.59 -7.32 -31.18
N ALA A 117 5.08 -7.84 -32.32
CA ALA A 117 4.28 -8.21 -33.48
C ALA A 117 4.86 -9.51 -34.06
#